data_AF-A0A4Q5YF59-F1
#
_entry.id   AF-A0A4Q5YF59-F1
#
_cell.length_a   1.000
_cell.length_b   1.000
_cell.length_c   1.000
_cell.angle_alpha   90.00
_cell.angle_beta   90.00
_cell.angle_gamma   90.00
#
_symmetry.space_group_name_H-M   'P 1'
#
loop_
_entity.id
_entity.type
_entity.pdbx_description
1 polymer ?
#
loop_
_entity_poly.entity_id
_entity_poly.type
_entity_poly.pdbx_seq_one_letter_code
_entity_poly.pdbx_strand_id
1 'polypeptide(L)'
;NFRVIGVVENFHFESMKEKVDPLAFTLGNSNDMVAIKLRGGDIKQHIADITGTWKRFAPNLAMRYDFLDESFAAMYADVQRTGYIFTGFSVLAVIVACLGLFALAAYMAEQRSKELSIRKVLGASAAGLFGILTGNFMKLIGISLLIAIPLAWWLMQRWLEDFVYRINITWDVFVWAGISIILIALATICYQAIKAAVANPVRSLRSE
;
A
#
# COMPACT_ATOMS: atom_id res chain seq x y z
N ASN A 1 -26.69 6.33 -43.77
CA ASN A 1 -25.92 5.07 -43.79
C ASN A 1 -24.49 5.33 -43.41
N PHE A 2 -24.04 4.74 -42.30
CA PHE A 2 -22.63 4.79 -41.89
C PHE A 2 -21.88 3.61 -42.52
N ARG A 3 -20.69 3.86 -43.06
CA ARG A 3 -19.79 2.82 -43.59
C ARG A 3 -18.66 2.61 -42.59
N VAL A 4 -18.51 1.38 -42.09
CA VAL A 4 -17.39 1.03 -41.21
C VAL A 4 -16.11 1.01 -42.05
N ILE A 5 -15.13 1.82 -41.64
CA ILE A 5 -13.83 1.97 -42.33
C ILE A 5 -12.66 1.36 -41.54
N GLY A 6 -12.87 1.00 -40.28
CA GLY A 6 -11.86 0.42 -39.41
C GLY A 6 -12.43 0.08 -38.03
N VAL A 7 -11.69 -0.75 -37.29
CA VAL A 7 -11.96 -1.09 -35.90
C VAL A 7 -10.64 -0.90 -35.14
N VAL A 8 -10.72 -0.28 -33.98
CA VAL A 8 -9.56 0.00 -33.11
C VAL A 8 -9.67 -0.91 -31.89
N GLU A 9 -8.52 -1.30 -31.32
CA GLU A 9 -8.50 -2.00 -30.03
C GLU A 9 -9.14 -1.16 -28.93
N ASN A 10 -9.69 -1.82 -27.91
CA ASN A 10 -10.31 -1.13 -26.78
C ASN A 10 -9.27 -0.25 -26.06
N PHE A 11 -9.62 1.00 -25.84
CA PHE A 11 -8.84 1.94 -25.05
C PHE A 11 -9.77 2.65 -24.06
N HIS A 12 -9.23 3.06 -22.91
CA HIS A 12 -9.99 3.84 -21.95
C HIS A 12 -10.01 5.29 -22.36
N PHE A 13 -11.20 5.84 -22.52
CA PHE A 13 -11.41 7.25 -22.81
C PHE A 13 -12.08 8.01 -21.65
N GLU A 14 -12.46 7.29 -20.58
CA GLU A 14 -13.02 7.82 -19.34
C GLU A 14 -12.31 7.21 -18.11
N SER A 15 -13.02 7.11 -16.99
CA SER A 15 -12.53 6.49 -15.75
C SER A 15 -12.21 5.00 -15.93
N MET A 16 -11.11 4.54 -15.34
CA MET A 16 -10.74 3.11 -15.26
C MET A 16 -11.73 2.26 -14.43
N LYS A 17 -12.66 2.92 -13.73
CA LYS A 17 -13.74 2.25 -12.99
C LYS A 17 -14.90 1.85 -13.90
N GLU A 18 -15.03 2.47 -15.06
CA GLU A 18 -16.15 2.25 -15.97
C GLU A 18 -15.75 1.30 -17.09
N LYS A 19 -16.75 0.57 -17.61
CA LYS A 19 -16.55 -0.33 -18.73
C LYS A 19 -16.36 0.54 -19.98
N VAL A 20 -15.46 0.14 -20.88
CA VAL A 20 -15.32 0.81 -22.18
C VAL A 20 -16.65 0.64 -22.93
N ASP A 21 -17.45 1.70 -22.96
CA ASP A 21 -18.71 1.71 -23.68
C ASP A 21 -18.47 1.67 -25.19
N PRO A 22 -19.42 1.13 -25.99
CA PRO A 22 -19.29 1.08 -27.43
C PRO A 22 -19.16 2.49 -28.01
N LEU A 23 -17.95 2.84 -28.43
CA LEU A 23 -17.66 4.14 -29.04
C LEU A 23 -17.56 3.98 -30.57
N ALA A 24 -18.30 4.83 -31.29
CA ALA A 24 -18.19 4.94 -32.73
C ALA A 24 -17.55 6.28 -33.10
N PHE A 25 -16.39 6.22 -33.77
CA PHE A 25 -15.78 7.40 -34.37
C PHE A 25 -16.42 7.70 -35.72
N THR A 26 -16.84 8.95 -35.92
CA THR A 26 -17.33 9.41 -37.20
C THR A 26 -16.40 10.47 -37.77
N LEU A 27 -16.14 10.38 -39.08
CA LEU A 27 -15.41 11.41 -39.79
C LEU A 27 -16.40 12.55 -40.10
N GLY A 28 -16.16 13.70 -39.50
CA GLY A 28 -16.97 14.90 -39.68
C GLY A 28 -16.27 16.11 -39.06
N ASN A 29 -16.82 17.30 -39.29
CA ASN A 29 -16.34 18.49 -38.58
C ASN A 29 -16.93 18.50 -37.17
N SER A 30 -16.06 18.36 -36.18
CA SER A 30 -16.36 18.74 -34.80
C SER A 30 -15.96 20.19 -34.61
N ASN A 31 -16.91 21.05 -34.23
CA ASN A 31 -16.65 22.46 -33.99
C ASN A 31 -16.31 22.76 -32.52
N ASP A 32 -16.41 21.76 -31.64
CA ASP A 32 -16.38 21.98 -30.19
C ASP A 32 -15.01 21.73 -29.55
N MET A 33 -14.21 20.79 -30.07
CA MET A 33 -12.93 20.42 -29.47
C MET A 33 -11.87 20.07 -30.52
N VAL A 34 -10.66 20.60 -30.33
CA VAL A 34 -9.49 20.34 -31.17
C VAL A 34 -8.40 19.68 -30.33
N ALA A 35 -8.00 18.47 -30.68
CA ALA A 35 -6.87 17.79 -30.07
C ALA A 35 -5.59 18.12 -30.84
N ILE A 36 -4.60 18.70 -30.16
CA ILE A 36 -3.30 19.06 -30.75
C ILE A 36 -2.21 18.22 -30.10
N LYS A 37 -1.55 17.38 -30.88
CA LYS A 37 -0.39 16.62 -30.42
C LYS A 37 0.87 17.45 -30.63
N LEU A 38 1.51 17.86 -29.54
CA LEU A 38 2.77 18.59 -29.58
C LEU A 38 3.94 17.61 -29.68
N ARG A 39 4.96 17.96 -30.47
CA ARG A 39 6.28 17.34 -30.34
C ARG A 39 6.97 17.96 -29.13
N GLY A 40 7.74 17.16 -28.38
CA GLY A 40 8.43 17.62 -27.17
C GLY A 40 9.30 18.87 -27.44
N GLY A 41 9.50 19.68 -26.40
CA GLY A 41 10.14 21.00 -26.51
C GLY A 41 9.61 21.97 -25.47
N ASP A 42 9.73 23.27 -25.72
CA ASP A 42 9.19 24.32 -24.85
C ASP A 42 7.67 24.45 -25.03
N ILE A 43 6.93 23.84 -24.10
CA ILE A 43 5.46 23.86 -24.06
C ILE A 43 4.92 25.29 -24.01
N LYS A 44 5.61 26.23 -23.33
CA LYS A 44 5.13 27.62 -23.22
C LYS A 44 5.15 28.31 -24.58
N GLN A 45 6.21 28.07 -25.37
CA GLN A 45 6.32 28.61 -26.71
C GLN A 45 5.24 28.04 -27.63
N HIS A 46 5.00 26.72 -27.56
CA HIS A 46 3.93 26.09 -28.34
C HIS A 46 2.54 26.65 -28.01
N ILE A 47 2.22 26.86 -26.72
CA ILE A 47 0.94 27.49 -26.34
C ILE A 47 0.86 28.91 -26.88
N ALA A 48 1.94 29.69 -26.84
CA ALA A 48 1.97 31.05 -27.36
C ALA A 48 1.68 31.08 -28.87
N ASP A 49 2.31 30.18 -29.64
CA ASP A 49 2.10 30.05 -31.09
C ASP A 49 0.66 29.64 -31.44
N ILE A 50 0.09 28.68 -30.70
CA ILE A 50 -1.30 28.24 -30.86
C ILE A 50 -2.26 29.37 -30.51
N THR A 51 -2.02 30.07 -29.40
CA THR A 51 -2.84 31.21 -28.96
C THR A 51 -2.80 32.34 -29.98
N GLY A 52 -1.63 32.61 -30.56
CA GLY A 52 -1.45 33.59 -31.63
C GLY A 52 -2.24 33.22 -32.89
N THR A 53 -2.24 31.94 -33.25
CA THR A 53 -3.03 31.42 -34.37
C THR A 53 -4.53 31.50 -34.08
N TRP A 54 -4.96 31.08 -32.89
CA TRP A 54 -6.36 31.14 -32.45
C TRP A 54 -6.93 32.57 -32.53
N LYS A 55 -6.18 33.57 -32.04
CA LYS A 55 -6.60 34.98 -32.09
C LYS A 55 -6.83 35.51 -33.51
N ARG A 56 -6.18 34.94 -34.53
CA ARG A 56 -6.41 35.32 -35.94
C ARG A 56 -7.75 34.81 -36.47
N PHE A 57 -8.21 33.65 -35.98
CA PHE A 57 -9.48 33.05 -36.39
C PHE A 57 -10.66 33.53 -35.52
N ALA A 58 -10.44 33.69 -34.21
CA ALA A 58 -11.47 33.98 -33.23
C ALA A 58 -11.01 35.04 -32.20
N PRO A 59 -10.83 36.31 -32.61
CA PRO A 59 -10.25 37.36 -31.77
C PRO A 59 -11.06 37.68 -30.50
N ASN A 60 -12.37 37.41 -30.52
CA ASN A 60 -13.30 37.73 -29.42
C ASN A 60 -13.56 36.53 -28.48
N LEU A 61 -12.94 35.37 -28.73
CA LEU A 61 -13.13 34.16 -27.91
C LEU A 61 -11.84 33.81 -27.18
N ALA A 62 -11.91 33.72 -25.85
CA ALA A 62 -10.80 33.24 -25.04
C ALA A 62 -10.54 31.75 -25.35
N MET A 63 -9.26 31.41 -25.57
CA MET A 63 -8.85 30.03 -25.78
C MET A 63 -8.87 29.28 -24.44
N ARG A 64 -9.75 28.27 -24.32
CA ARG A 64 -9.70 27.29 -23.23
C ARG A 64 -8.92 26.07 -23.70
N TYR A 65 -7.98 25.61 -22.89
CA TYR A 65 -7.19 24.43 -23.16
C TYR A 65 -6.96 23.67 -21.86
N ASP A 66 -6.86 22.35 -21.97
CA ASP A 66 -6.53 21.47 -20.87
C ASP A 66 -5.43 20.51 -21.34
N PHE A 67 -4.46 20.26 -20.48
CA PHE A 67 -3.44 19.24 -20.75
C PHE A 67 -4.00 17.87 -20.45
N LEU A 68 -3.96 16.99 -21.44
CA LEU A 68 -4.46 15.63 -21.29
C LEU A 68 -3.78 14.89 -20.13
N ASP A 69 -2.46 15.08 -19.94
CA ASP A 69 -1.70 14.49 -18.84
C ASP A 69 -2.16 14.99 -17.47
N GLU A 70 -2.53 16.27 -17.36
CA GLU A 70 -3.00 16.88 -16.12
C GLU A 70 -4.42 16.42 -15.78
N SER A 71 -5.30 16.31 -16.79
CA SER A 71 -6.63 15.71 -16.63
C SER A 71 -6.55 14.25 -16.19
N PHE A 72 -5.64 13.46 -16.77
CA PHE A 72 -5.39 12.09 -16.32
C PHE A 72 -4.86 12.10 -14.88
N ALA A 73 -3.86 12.92 -14.55
CA ALA A 73 -3.30 13.00 -13.20
C ALA A 73 -4.37 13.33 -12.15
N ALA A 74 -5.28 14.27 -12.45
CA ALA A 74 -6.41 14.61 -11.58
C ALA A 74 -7.37 13.42 -11.39
N MET A 75 -7.64 12.65 -12.45
CA MET A 75 -8.48 11.46 -12.38
C MET A 75 -7.88 10.36 -11.48
N TYR A 76 -6.55 10.24 -11.44
CA TYR A 76 -5.85 9.27 -10.57
C TYR A 76 -5.52 9.79 -9.16
N ALA A 77 -5.61 11.10 -8.93
CA ALA A 77 -5.22 11.72 -7.66
C ALA A 77 -6.01 11.17 -6.47
N ASP A 78 -7.30 10.89 -6.64
CA ASP A 78 -8.15 10.33 -5.57
C ASP A 78 -7.73 8.91 -5.18
N VAL A 79 -7.43 8.06 -6.16
CA VAL A 79 -6.96 6.69 -5.92
C VAL A 79 -5.61 6.71 -5.19
N GLN A 80 -4.69 7.58 -5.62
CA GLN A 80 -3.39 7.75 -4.95
C GLN A 80 -3.55 8.29 -3.53
N ARG A 81 -4.40 9.29 -3.32
CA ARG A 81 -4.68 9.86 -1.99
C ARG A 81 -5.21 8.81 -1.03
N THR A 82 -6.17 8.00 -1.46
CA THR A 82 -6.68 6.86 -0.68
C THR A 82 -5.55 5.88 -0.34
N GLY A 83 -4.68 5.55 -1.31
CA GLY A 83 -3.51 4.71 -1.07
C GLY A 83 -2.57 5.27 0.01
N TYR A 84 -2.30 6.59 0.00
CA TYR A 84 -1.47 7.23 1.02
C TYR A 84 -2.11 7.19 2.42
N ILE A 85 -3.42 7.43 2.50
CA ILE A 85 -4.16 7.38 3.77
C ILE A 85 -4.10 5.97 4.36
N PHE A 86 -4.41 4.93 3.56
CA PHE A 86 -4.34 3.54 4.01
C PHE A 86 -2.91 3.15 4.43
N THR A 87 -1.90 3.53 3.65
CA THR A 87 -0.50 3.27 4.00
C THR A 87 -0.12 3.91 5.33
N GLY A 88 -0.54 5.16 5.57
CA GLY A 88 -0.34 5.83 6.85
C GLY A 88 -0.97 5.08 8.03
N PHE A 89 -2.24 4.68 7.90
CA PHE A 89 -2.93 3.89 8.92
C PHE A 89 -2.29 2.51 9.13
N SER A 90 -1.85 1.84 8.06
CA SER A 90 -1.15 0.55 8.16
C SER A 90 0.15 0.69 8.94
N VAL A 91 0.97 1.71 8.65
CA VAL A 91 2.22 1.97 9.39
C VAL A 91 1.93 2.24 10.87
N LEU A 92 0.95 3.08 11.18
CA LEU A 92 0.55 3.35 12.56
C LEU A 92 0.07 2.07 13.27
N ALA A 93 -0.76 1.26 12.62
CA ALA A 93 -1.24 -0.01 13.16
C ALA A 93 -0.09 -0.97 13.46
N VAL A 94 0.92 -1.06 12.58
CA VAL A 94 2.12 -1.87 12.80
C VAL A 94 2.90 -1.39 14.02
N ILE A 95 3.09 -0.07 14.18
CA ILE A 95 3.78 0.49 15.35
C ILE A 95 3.02 0.15 16.64
N VAL A 96 1.70 0.35 16.66
CA VAL A 96 0.86 0.02 17.83
C VAL A 96 0.91 -1.47 18.13
N ALA A 97 0.86 -2.33 17.11
CA ALA A 97 0.99 -3.77 17.29
C ALA A 97 2.36 -4.16 17.88
N CYS A 98 3.44 -3.52 17.44
CA CYS A 98 4.78 -3.73 18.00
C CYS A 98 4.87 -3.31 19.46
N LEU A 99 4.24 -2.19 19.84
CA LEU A 99 4.14 -1.75 21.24
C LEU A 99 3.34 -2.74 22.09
N GLY A 100 2.24 -3.27 21.55
CA GLY A 100 1.45 -4.31 22.22
C GLY A 100 2.24 -5.59 22.43
N LEU A 101 2.95 -6.06 21.41
CA LEU A 101 3.84 -7.22 21.50
C LEU A 101 4.97 -6.98 22.52
N PHE A 102 5.55 -5.78 22.51
CA PHE A 102 6.58 -5.36 23.47
C PHE A 102 6.07 -5.39 24.91
N ALA A 103 4.87 -4.84 25.16
CA ALA A 103 4.24 -4.84 26.48
C ALA A 103 3.93 -6.27 26.97
N LEU A 104 3.38 -7.11 26.08
CA LEU A 104 3.07 -8.51 26.41
C LEU A 104 4.36 -9.30 26.72
N ALA A 105 5.43 -9.07 25.95
CA ALA A 105 6.73 -9.71 26.16
C ALA A 105 7.37 -9.28 27.48
N ALA A 106 7.30 -7.99 27.81
CA ALA A 106 7.78 -7.47 29.09
C ALA A 106 7.02 -8.08 30.27
N TYR A 107 5.68 -8.10 30.20
CA TYR A 107 4.83 -8.68 31.24
C TYR A 107 5.11 -10.18 31.44
N MET A 108 5.23 -10.95 30.34
CA MET A 108 5.55 -12.38 30.43
C MET A 108 6.96 -12.62 30.96
N ALA A 109 7.93 -11.78 30.61
CA ALA A 109 9.29 -11.88 31.13
C ALA A 109 9.32 -11.63 32.64
N GLU A 110 8.54 -10.68 33.16
CA GLU A 110 8.41 -10.41 34.59
C GLU A 110 7.71 -11.55 35.33
N GLN A 111 6.56 -12.00 34.83
CA GLN A 111 5.75 -13.06 35.46
C GLN A 111 6.47 -14.42 35.48
N ARG A 112 7.25 -14.72 34.43
CA ARG A 112 8.05 -15.95 34.35
C ARG A 112 9.49 -15.77 34.84
N SER A 113 9.87 -14.59 35.34
CA SER A 113 11.26 -14.31 35.75
C SER A 113 11.73 -15.25 36.85
N LYS A 114 10.85 -15.64 37.80
CA LYS A 114 11.17 -16.59 38.87
C LYS A 114 11.49 -17.99 38.32
N GLU A 115 10.66 -18.53 37.44
CA GLU A 115 10.88 -19.85 36.82
C GLU A 115 12.13 -19.85 35.92
N LEU A 116 12.31 -18.78 35.14
CA LEU A 116 13.45 -18.60 34.23
C LEU A 116 14.76 -18.44 35.02
N SER A 117 14.74 -17.73 36.14
CA SER A 117 15.91 -17.56 37.03
C SER A 117 16.31 -18.87 37.69
N ILE A 118 15.35 -19.67 38.16
CA ILE A 118 15.61 -21.00 38.74
C ILE A 118 16.19 -21.94 37.68
N ARG A 119 15.60 -22.00 36.48
CA ARG A 119 16.14 -22.81 35.37
C ARG A 119 17.53 -22.37 34.93
N LYS A 120 17.82 -21.07 34.93
CA LYS A 120 19.14 -20.53 34.58
C LYS A 120 20.21 -20.93 35.61
N VAL A 121 19.88 -20.93 36.90
CA VAL A 121 20.76 -21.43 37.98
C VAL A 121 20.96 -22.95 37.88
N LEU A 122 19.95 -23.69 37.41
CA LEU A 122 20.03 -25.12 37.12
C LEU A 122 20.77 -25.45 35.80
N GLY A 123 21.39 -24.46 35.13
CA GLY A 123 22.22 -24.68 33.95
C GLY A 123 21.48 -24.65 32.61
N ALA A 124 20.23 -24.18 32.56
CA ALA A 124 19.52 -24.03 31.29
C ALA A 124 20.15 -22.95 30.40
N SER A 125 20.36 -23.27 29.12
CA SER A 125 20.95 -22.35 28.15
C SER A 125 20.01 -21.17 27.83
N ALA A 126 20.58 -19.99 27.61
CA ALA A 126 19.81 -18.79 27.23
C ALA A 126 18.99 -19.00 25.94
N ALA A 127 19.46 -19.86 25.03
CA ALA A 127 18.75 -20.24 23.81
C ALA A 127 17.47 -21.05 24.09
N GLY A 128 17.47 -21.93 25.09
CA GLY A 128 16.28 -22.70 25.48
C GLY A 128 15.17 -21.83 26.07
N LEU A 129 15.54 -20.81 26.85
CA LEU A 129 14.59 -19.81 27.36
C LEU A 129 14.00 -18.95 26.23
N PHE A 130 14.85 -18.55 25.28
CA PHE A 130 14.43 -17.75 24.12
C PHE A 130 13.44 -18.51 23.23
N GLY A 131 13.64 -19.82 23.03
CA GLY A 131 12.75 -20.68 22.25
C GLY A 131 11.35 -20.82 22.84
N ILE A 132 11.23 -20.95 24.16
CA ILE A 132 9.93 -21.03 24.85
C ILE A 132 9.16 -19.72 24.74
N LEU A 133 9.85 -18.58 24.91
CA LEU A 133 9.22 -17.27 24.80
C LEU A 133 8.75 -17.00 23.37
N THR A 134 9.64 -17.20 22.40
CA THR A 134 9.40 -16.94 20.96
C THR A 134 8.35 -17.88 20.39
N GLY A 135 8.34 -19.15 20.79
CA GLY A 135 7.37 -20.14 20.29
C GLY A 135 5.92 -19.80 20.61
N ASN A 136 5.64 -19.24 21.80
CA ASN A 136 4.28 -18.82 22.16
C ASN A 136 3.80 -17.63 21.32
N PHE A 137 4.68 -16.66 21.06
CA PHE A 137 4.37 -15.53 20.18
C PHE A 137 4.20 -15.97 18.73
N MET A 138 5.05 -16.86 18.24
CA MET A 138 4.99 -17.34 16.86
C MET A 138 3.70 -18.12 16.58
N LYS A 139 3.20 -18.89 17.57
CA LYS A 139 1.87 -19.52 17.49
C LYS A 139 0.75 -18.49 17.38
N LEU A 140 0.80 -17.42 18.19
CA LEU A 140 -0.20 -16.36 18.15
C LEU A 140 -0.20 -15.66 16.78
N ILE A 141 0.98 -15.31 16.27
CA ILE A 141 1.17 -14.68 14.95
C ILE A 141 0.68 -15.60 13.83
N GLY A 142 0.97 -16.91 13.92
CA GLY A 142 0.50 -17.89 12.94
C GLY A 142 -1.02 -17.98 12.89
N ILE A 143 -1.70 -17.98 14.04
CA ILE A 143 -3.17 -17.96 14.10
C ILE A 143 -3.71 -16.64 13.52
N SER A 144 -3.10 -15.51 13.87
CA SER A 144 -3.49 -14.21 13.32
C SER A 144 -3.33 -14.16 11.79
N LEU A 145 -2.24 -14.68 11.23
CA LEU A 145 -2.02 -14.76 9.79
C LEU A 145 -3.04 -15.66 9.10
N LEU A 146 -3.35 -16.81 9.70
CA LEU A 146 -4.33 -17.76 9.16
C LEU A 146 -5.72 -17.12 9.02
N ILE A 147 -6.09 -16.23 9.94
CA ILE A 147 -7.37 -15.49 9.87
C ILE A 147 -7.25 -14.24 8.97
N ALA A 148 -6.14 -13.51 9.06
CA ALA A 148 -5.96 -12.25 8.34
C ALA A 148 -5.84 -12.43 6.82
N ILE A 149 -5.12 -13.46 6.35
CA ILE A 149 -4.93 -13.74 4.92
C ILE A 149 -6.26 -13.93 4.18
N PRO A 150 -7.15 -14.87 4.57
CA PRO A 150 -8.41 -15.08 3.86
C PRO A 150 -9.35 -13.87 3.99
N LEU A 151 -9.35 -13.20 5.13
CA LEU A 151 -10.15 -12.00 5.33
C LEU A 151 -9.69 -10.85 4.41
N ALA A 152 -8.38 -10.60 4.36
CA ALA A 152 -7.78 -9.59 3.50
C ALA A 152 -7.97 -9.93 2.01
N TRP A 153 -7.81 -11.20 1.63
CA TRP A 153 -8.10 -11.67 0.28
C TRP A 153 -9.55 -11.38 -0.12
N TRP A 154 -10.51 -11.75 0.73
CA TRP A 154 -11.93 -11.55 0.47
C TRP A 154 -12.30 -10.07 0.34
N LEU A 155 -11.82 -9.23 1.25
CA LEU A 155 -12.02 -7.77 1.21
C LEU A 155 -11.44 -7.16 -0.07
N MET A 156 -10.23 -7.56 -0.43
CA MET A 156 -9.57 -7.04 -1.62
C MET A 156 -10.25 -7.48 -2.90
N GLN A 157 -10.74 -8.72 -2.99
CA GLN A 157 -11.48 -9.15 -4.19
C GLN A 157 -12.78 -8.40 -4.35
N ARG A 158 -13.50 -8.18 -3.25
CA ARG A 158 -14.73 -7.39 -3.26
C ARG A 158 -14.48 -5.93 -3.62
N TRP A 159 -13.36 -5.36 -3.18
CA TRP A 159 -12.95 -4.02 -3.59
C TRP A 159 -12.53 -3.95 -5.06
N LEU A 160 -11.83 -4.97 -5.58
CA LEU A 160 -11.42 -5.07 -6.97
C LEU A 160 -12.58 -5.40 -7.94
N GLU A 161 -13.73 -5.86 -7.45
CA GLU A 161 -14.93 -6.05 -8.26
C GLU A 161 -15.50 -4.73 -8.81
N ASP A 162 -15.28 -3.62 -8.10
CA ASP A 162 -15.68 -2.27 -8.54
C ASP A 162 -14.79 -1.74 -9.69
N PHE A 163 -13.76 -2.48 -10.08
CA PHE A 163 -12.84 -2.13 -11.17
C PHE A 163 -12.97 -3.12 -12.32
N VAL A 164 -13.36 -2.62 -13.50
CA VAL A 164 -13.48 -3.45 -14.72
C VAL A 164 -12.15 -4.06 -15.14
N TYR A 165 -11.06 -3.29 -14.98
CA TYR A 165 -9.69 -3.76 -15.17
C TYR A 165 -9.01 -3.92 -13.82
N ARG A 166 -9.07 -5.13 -13.29
CA ARG A 166 -8.48 -5.51 -12.00
C ARG A 166 -7.19 -6.28 -12.18
N ILE A 167 -6.23 -6.02 -11.28
CA ILE A 167 -5.09 -6.92 -11.10
C ILE A 167 -5.57 -8.22 -10.45
N ASN A 168 -4.97 -9.34 -10.84
CA ASN A 168 -5.14 -10.57 -10.07
C ASN A 168 -4.19 -10.49 -8.88
N ILE A 169 -4.74 -10.49 -7.67
CA ILE A 169 -3.90 -10.53 -6.47
C ILE A 169 -3.19 -11.88 -6.46
N THR A 170 -1.87 -11.84 -6.53
CA THR A 170 -1.03 -13.02 -6.46
C THR A 170 -0.70 -13.36 -5.01
N TRP A 171 -0.41 -14.64 -4.76
CA TRP A 171 -0.16 -15.14 -3.40
C TRP A 171 1.17 -14.63 -2.81
N ASP A 172 2.06 -14.14 -3.66
CA ASP A 172 3.35 -13.53 -3.31
C ASP A 172 3.21 -12.36 -2.34
N VAL A 173 2.19 -11.50 -2.49
CA VAL A 173 1.97 -10.35 -1.60
C VAL A 173 1.76 -10.81 -0.16
N PHE A 174 1.00 -11.88 0.06
CA PHE A 174 0.76 -12.43 1.40
C PHE A 174 2.00 -13.10 1.98
N VAL A 175 2.81 -13.74 1.13
CA VAL A 175 4.10 -14.32 1.55
C VAL A 175 5.04 -13.22 2.02
N TRP A 176 5.23 -12.17 1.24
CA TRP A 176 6.09 -11.04 1.60
C TRP A 176 5.59 -10.30 2.85
N ALA A 177 4.27 -10.12 2.99
CA ALA A 177 3.67 -9.53 4.19
C ALA A 177 3.90 -10.42 5.42
N GLY A 178 3.68 -11.74 5.28
CA GLY A 178 3.91 -12.71 6.36
C GLY A 178 5.35 -12.76 6.82
N ILE A 179 6.31 -12.81 5.88
CA ILE A 179 7.75 -12.74 6.18
C ILE A 179 8.07 -11.44 6.91
N SER A 180 7.56 -10.31 6.43
CA SER A 180 7.79 -9.00 7.05
C SER A 180 7.30 -8.95 8.50
N ILE A 181 6.10 -9.48 8.78
CA ILE A 181 5.53 -9.56 10.13
C ILE A 181 6.39 -10.44 11.04
N ILE A 182 6.83 -11.60 10.55
CA ILE A 182 7.69 -12.52 11.31
C ILE A 182 9.02 -11.84 11.64
N LEU A 183 9.64 -11.15 10.69
CA LEU A 183 10.90 -10.42 10.89
C LEU A 183 10.74 -9.32 11.95
N ILE A 184 9.67 -8.52 11.88
CA ILE A 184 9.39 -7.46 12.86
C ILE A 184 9.17 -8.05 14.26
N ALA A 185 8.39 -9.13 14.36
CA ALA A 185 8.15 -9.80 15.63
C ALA A 185 9.43 -10.37 16.23
N LEU A 186 10.24 -11.07 15.43
CA LEU A 186 11.53 -11.60 15.87
C LEU A 186 12.47 -10.49 16.31
N ALA A 187 12.58 -9.40 15.56
CA ALA A 187 13.40 -8.24 15.94
C ALA A 187 12.96 -7.66 17.30
N THR A 188 11.65 -7.53 17.52
CA THR A 188 11.07 -7.02 18.77
C THR A 188 11.36 -7.96 19.95
N ILE A 189 11.22 -9.27 19.76
CA ILE A 189 11.47 -10.29 20.80
C ILE A 189 12.96 -10.41 21.10
N CYS A 190 13.82 -10.42 20.08
CA CYS A 190 15.28 -10.42 20.22
C CYS A 190 15.74 -9.23 21.06
N TYR A 191 15.27 -8.03 20.74
CA TYR A 191 15.57 -6.82 21.50
C TYR A 191 15.19 -6.95 22.98
N GLN A 192 13.99 -7.49 23.26
CA GLN A 192 13.52 -7.68 24.64
C GLN A 192 14.31 -8.75 25.39
N ALA A 193 14.64 -9.88 24.78
CA ALA A 193 15.38 -10.91 25.50
C ALA A 193 16.82 -10.50 25.78
N ILE A 194 17.46 -9.75 24.87
CA ILE A 194 18.77 -9.14 25.13
C ILE A 194 18.66 -8.16 26.28
N LYS A 195 17.66 -7.27 26.26
CA LYS A 195 17.43 -6.31 27.35
C LYS A 195 17.18 -7.01 28.70
N ALA A 196 16.38 -8.08 28.73
CA ALA A 196 16.09 -8.87 29.92
C ALA A 196 17.30 -9.69 30.40
N ALA A 197 18.15 -10.17 29.48
CA ALA A 197 19.37 -10.91 29.82
C ALA A 197 20.51 -10.01 30.32
N VAL A 198 20.59 -8.78 29.80
CA VAL A 198 21.58 -7.76 30.18
C VAL A 198 21.14 -6.96 31.41
N ALA A 199 19.83 -6.91 31.71
CA ALA A 199 19.32 -6.38 32.97
C ALA A 199 19.94 -7.17 34.13
N ASN A 200 20.92 -6.54 34.79
CA ASN A 200 21.80 -7.16 35.77
C ASN A 200 21.02 -7.91 36.87
N PRO A 201 21.21 -9.24 37.03
CA PRO A 201 20.49 -10.04 38.03
C PRO A 201 20.83 -9.65 39.47
N VAL A 202 21.91 -8.89 39.68
CA VAL A 202 22.41 -8.48 41.00
C VAL A 202 21.51 -7.44 41.70
N ARG A 203 20.62 -6.72 40.96
CA ARG A 203 19.66 -5.80 41.59
C ARG A 203 18.34 -6.45 42.00
N SER A 204 17.92 -7.53 41.35
CA SER A 204 16.64 -8.20 41.64
C SER A 204 16.63 -8.98 42.96
N LEU A 205 17.81 -9.32 43.51
CA LEU A 205 17.95 -10.03 44.79
C LEU A 205 18.16 -9.08 45.98
N ARG A 206 18.28 -7.77 45.75
CA ARG A 206 18.43 -6.75 46.80
C ARG A 206 17.19 -5.86 46.95
N SER A 207 16.16 -6.12 46.16
CA SER A 207 14.81 -5.60 46.36
C SER A 207 13.91 -6.74 46.86
N GLU A 208 14.22 -7.22 48.07
CA GLU A 208 13.12 -7.37 49.05
C GLU A 208 12.62 -5.97 49.42
#